data_AF-A0A4U8WJI5-F1
#
_entry.id   AF-A0A4U8WJI5-F1
#
_cell.length_a   1.000
_cell.length_b   1.000
_cell.length_c   1.000
_cell.angle_alpha   90.00
_cell.angle_beta   90.00
_cell.angle_gamma   90.00
#
_symmetry.space_group_name_H-M   'P 1'
#
loop_
_entity.id
_entity.type
_entity.pdbx_description
1 polymer ?
#
loop_
_entity_poly.entity_id
_entity_poly.type
_entity_poly.pdbx_seq_one_letter_code
_entity_poly.pdbx_strand_id
1 'polypeptide(L)'
;MNEQLSKLFLDLDLTLTPKMMVQKSSFKFEYGSDRGISWGNTGGNINTFISKFDKNPLMESQIKEGEISIIQKDDEKQSGNFSINERIKFQNEEDMMKEYYKTTALFEEFGYRVKNSTVQNENFETNFEFIEILMKSNSKKSTLTISYSIPPKEDQNKDYFLSFVYINH
;
A
#
# COMPACT_ATOMS: atom_id res chain seq x y z
N MET A 1 -6.95 -5.03 16.20
CA MET A 1 -6.36 -4.39 15.01
C MET A 1 -7.24 -3.22 14.61
N ASN A 2 -6.68 -2.18 13.98
CA ASN A 2 -7.44 -0.98 13.63
C ASN A 2 -8.39 -1.25 12.46
N GLU A 3 -9.69 -1.02 12.67
CA GLU A 3 -10.74 -1.20 11.66
C GLU A 3 -10.50 -0.31 10.43
N GLN A 4 -9.98 0.91 10.62
CA GLN A 4 -9.66 1.82 9.53
C GLN A 4 -8.58 1.24 8.62
N LEU A 5 -7.58 0.56 9.19
CA LEU A 5 -6.52 -0.06 8.39
C LEU A 5 -7.08 -1.22 7.55
N SER A 6 -8.06 -1.97 8.06
CA SER A 6 -8.70 -3.03 7.27
C SER A 6 -9.54 -2.43 6.14
N LYS A 7 -10.30 -1.34 6.42
CA LYS A 7 -11.07 -0.62 5.40
C LYS A 7 -10.19 -0.02 4.30
N LEU A 8 -9.02 0.52 4.67
CA LEU A 8 -8.05 1.03 3.70
C LEU A 8 -7.68 -0.07 2.71
N PHE A 9 -7.35 -1.27 3.20
CA PHE A 9 -7.03 -2.42 2.35
C PHE A 9 -8.27 -3.27 2.04
N LEU A 10 -9.37 -2.65 1.64
CA LEU A 10 -10.55 -3.31 1.08
C LEU A 10 -11.17 -4.39 1.98
N ASP A 11 -11.26 -4.11 3.28
CA ASP A 11 -11.79 -4.98 4.33
C ASP A 11 -11.04 -6.33 4.47
N LEU A 12 -9.78 -6.39 4.05
CA LEU A 12 -8.93 -7.57 4.27
C LEU A 12 -8.63 -7.76 5.76
N ASP A 13 -8.77 -9.01 6.24
CA ASP A 13 -8.43 -9.38 7.61
C ASP A 13 -6.91 -9.55 7.75
N LEU A 14 -6.24 -8.47 8.17
CA LEU A 14 -4.77 -8.42 8.32
C LEU A 14 -4.23 -9.31 9.47
N THR A 15 -5.09 -10.04 10.20
CA THR A 15 -4.65 -10.96 11.27
C THR A 15 -4.30 -12.32 10.70
N LEU A 16 -4.73 -12.59 9.48
CA LEU A 16 -4.60 -13.86 8.80
C LEU A 16 -3.33 -13.91 7.95
N THR A 17 -2.90 -15.13 7.64
CA THR A 17 -1.88 -15.34 6.61
C THR A 17 -2.40 -14.88 5.24
N PRO A 18 -1.52 -14.43 4.32
CA PRO A 18 -1.91 -14.01 2.97
C PRO A 18 -2.86 -14.97 2.26
N LYS A 19 -2.60 -16.28 2.34
CA LYS A 19 -3.46 -17.31 1.72
C LYS A 19 -4.88 -17.29 2.30
N MET A 20 -5.00 -17.20 3.63
CA MET A 20 -6.30 -17.17 4.30
C MET A 20 -7.02 -15.83 4.08
N MET A 21 -6.27 -14.73 4.05
CA MET A 21 -6.76 -13.38 3.77
C MET A 21 -7.42 -13.33 2.39
N VAL A 22 -6.74 -13.85 1.36
CA VAL A 22 -7.29 -13.96 0.00
C VAL A 22 -8.52 -14.85 -0.06
N GLN A 23 -8.50 -16.00 0.60
CA GLN A 23 -9.62 -16.96 0.59
C GLN A 23 -10.90 -16.40 1.22
N LYS A 24 -10.78 -15.51 2.21
CA LYS A 24 -11.93 -14.88 2.87
C LYS A 24 -12.35 -13.55 2.25
N SER A 25 -11.54 -13.01 1.34
CA SER A 25 -11.85 -11.76 0.66
C SER A 25 -13.03 -11.91 -0.30
N SER A 26 -13.79 -10.83 -0.49
CA SER A 26 -14.78 -10.72 -1.57
C SER A 26 -14.15 -10.53 -2.95
N PHE A 27 -12.84 -10.23 -3.01
CA PHE A 27 -12.11 -9.97 -4.25
C PHE A 27 -11.55 -11.26 -4.87
N LYS A 28 -11.39 -11.25 -6.19
CA LYS A 28 -10.79 -12.36 -6.93
C LYS A 28 -9.31 -12.06 -7.16
N PHE A 29 -8.45 -12.73 -6.40
CA PHE A 29 -7.01 -12.59 -6.54
C PHE A 29 -6.44 -13.60 -7.53
N GLU A 30 -5.53 -13.11 -8.37
CA GLU A 30 -4.64 -13.92 -9.20
C GLU A 30 -3.33 -14.20 -8.43
N TYR A 31 -2.85 -15.43 -8.50
CA TYR A 31 -1.62 -15.86 -7.82
C TYR A 31 -0.45 -15.88 -8.79
N GLY A 32 0.65 -15.25 -8.39
CA GLY A 32 1.96 -15.30 -9.04
C GLY A 32 3.03 -15.75 -8.06
N SER A 33 4.07 -16.42 -8.59
CA SER A 33 5.25 -16.77 -7.81
C SER A 33 6.51 -16.60 -8.62
N ASP A 34 7.38 -15.72 -8.15
CA ASP A 34 8.66 -15.44 -8.77
C ASP A 34 9.81 -15.95 -7.89
N ARG A 35 10.91 -16.36 -8.52
CA ARG A 35 12.13 -16.70 -7.79
C ARG A 35 12.75 -15.41 -7.22
N GLY A 36 12.92 -15.34 -5.91
CA GLY A 36 13.63 -14.23 -5.27
C GLY A 36 15.10 -14.18 -5.69
N ILE A 37 15.67 -12.98 -5.79
CA ILE A 37 17.10 -12.80 -6.04
C ILE A 37 17.88 -13.24 -4.79
N SER A 38 18.65 -14.32 -4.91
CA SER A 38 19.41 -14.91 -3.81
C SER A 38 20.81 -14.28 -3.71
N TRP A 39 21.05 -13.46 -2.69
CA TRP A 39 22.42 -13.11 -2.26
C TRP A 39 22.76 -14.01 -1.05
N GLY A 40 23.13 -15.27 -1.30
CA GLY A 40 23.38 -16.30 -0.26
C GLY A 40 22.44 -17.52 -0.36
N ASN A 41 22.58 -18.51 0.54
CA ASN A 41 21.85 -19.80 0.55
C ASN A 41 20.36 -19.72 1.00
N THR A 42 19.76 -18.54 0.99
CA THR A 42 18.38 -18.28 1.43
C THR A 42 17.50 -17.79 0.27
N GLY A 43 17.50 -18.54 -0.83
CA GLY A 43 16.64 -18.27 -1.98
C GLY A 43 15.23 -18.80 -1.74
N GLY A 44 14.31 -17.93 -1.31
CA GLY A 44 12.88 -18.22 -1.22
C GLY A 44 12.11 -17.70 -2.44
N ASN A 45 10.95 -18.30 -2.74
CA ASN A 45 10.03 -17.70 -3.71
C ASN A 45 9.34 -16.48 -3.09
N ILE A 46 9.03 -15.51 -3.95
CA ILE A 46 8.15 -14.38 -3.64
C ILE A 46 6.75 -14.78 -4.10
N ASN A 47 5.83 -14.91 -3.16
CA ASN A 47 4.44 -15.24 -3.43
C ASN A 47 3.65 -13.93 -3.51
N THR A 48 2.93 -13.71 -4.61
CA THR A 48 2.17 -12.48 -4.83
C THR A 48 0.73 -12.85 -5.18
N PHE A 49 -0.22 -12.19 -4.53
CA PHE A 49 -1.65 -12.25 -4.86
C PHE A 49 -2.08 -10.87 -5.32
N ILE A 50 -2.68 -10.72 -6.49
CA ILE A 50 -3.06 -9.42 -7.06
C ILE A 50 -4.56 -9.41 -7.38
N SER A 51 -5.26 -8.33 -7.04
CA SER A 51 -6.63 -8.08 -7.47
C SER A 51 -6.78 -6.64 -7.92
N LYS A 52 -7.69 -6.42 -8.88
CA LYS A 52 -8.12 -5.08 -9.26
C LYS A 52 -9.40 -4.68 -8.54
N PHE A 53 -9.62 -3.38 -8.41
CA PHE A 53 -10.84 -2.79 -7.85
C PHE A 53 -11.11 -1.42 -8.49
N ASP A 54 -12.34 -0.93 -8.34
CA ASP A 54 -12.79 0.39 -8.81
C ASP A 54 -13.37 1.26 -7.67
N LYS A 55 -13.40 0.71 -6.45
CA LYS A 55 -13.88 1.39 -5.24
C LYS A 55 -13.03 0.99 -4.04
N ASN A 56 -12.76 1.97 -3.17
CA ASN A 56 -12.13 1.77 -1.87
C ASN A 56 -13.05 2.36 -0.78
N PRO A 57 -13.36 1.64 0.31
CA PRO A 57 -14.27 2.11 1.36
C PRO A 57 -13.90 3.45 2.01
N LEU A 58 -12.63 3.85 1.99
CA LEU A 58 -12.16 5.11 2.58
C LEU A 58 -12.04 6.26 1.60
N MET A 59 -12.13 6.00 0.28
CA MET A 59 -11.99 7.03 -0.75
C MET A 59 -13.35 7.61 -1.12
N GLU A 60 -13.45 8.94 -1.19
CA GLU A 60 -14.65 9.65 -1.66
C GLU A 60 -14.55 10.01 -3.14
N SER A 61 -13.35 10.38 -3.59
CA SER A 61 -13.08 10.73 -4.97
C SER A 61 -13.19 9.53 -5.90
N GLN A 62 -13.55 9.79 -7.17
CA GLN A 62 -13.75 8.74 -8.16
C GLN A 62 -12.43 8.08 -8.54
N ILE A 63 -12.33 6.78 -8.29
CA ILE A 63 -11.18 5.95 -8.70
C ILE A 63 -11.33 5.57 -10.18
N LYS A 64 -10.25 5.75 -10.95
CA LYS A 64 -10.15 5.30 -12.35
C LYS A 64 -9.79 3.82 -12.42
N GLU A 65 -8.82 3.39 -11.61
CA GLU A 65 -8.39 2.00 -11.47
C GLU A 65 -7.68 1.83 -10.13
N GLY A 66 -7.92 0.72 -9.44
CA GLY A 66 -7.19 0.33 -8.25
C GLY A 66 -6.60 -1.07 -8.42
N GLU A 67 -5.42 -1.28 -7.86
CA GLU A 67 -4.79 -2.59 -7.75
C GLU A 67 -4.31 -2.80 -6.32
N ILE A 68 -4.61 -3.96 -5.75
CA ILE A 68 -4.12 -4.41 -4.45
C ILE A 68 -3.29 -5.67 -4.66
N SER A 69 -2.15 -5.73 -4.01
CA SER A 69 -1.25 -6.89 -4.02
C SER A 69 -0.88 -7.28 -2.59
N ILE A 70 -0.85 -8.58 -2.31
CA ILE A 70 -0.39 -9.15 -1.05
C ILE A 70 0.86 -9.99 -1.37
N ILE A 71 1.98 -9.64 -0.74
CA ILE A 71 3.28 -10.25 -1.00
C ILE A 71 3.79 -10.94 0.27
N GLN A 72 4.28 -12.16 0.12
CA GLN A 72 4.97 -12.88 1.19
C GLN A 72 6.10 -13.74 0.63
N LYS A 73 7.30 -13.53 1.16
CA LYS A 73 8.44 -14.39 0.83
C LYS A 73 8.39 -15.69 1.62
N ASP A 74 8.97 -16.76 1.08
CA ASP A 74 8.97 -18.07 1.72
C ASP A 74 9.67 -18.07 3.09
N ASP A 75 10.76 -17.31 3.24
CA ASP A 75 11.50 -17.15 4.49
C ASP A 75 10.73 -16.33 5.55
N GLU A 76 9.78 -15.51 5.12
CA GLU A 76 8.89 -14.71 5.98
C GLU A 76 7.65 -15.48 6.48
N LYS A 77 7.37 -16.67 5.92
CA LYS A 77 6.20 -17.48 6.31
C LYS A 77 6.21 -17.89 7.78
N GLN A 78 7.39 -18.19 8.34
CA GLN A 78 7.53 -18.65 9.71
C GLN A 78 7.32 -17.53 10.73
N SER A 79 7.80 -16.32 10.43
CA SER A 79 7.51 -15.12 11.26
C SER A 79 6.09 -14.59 11.04
N GLY A 80 5.45 -14.99 9.94
CA GLY A 80 4.13 -14.52 9.55
C GLY A 80 4.16 -13.13 8.92
N ASN A 81 5.32 -12.72 8.40
CA ASN A 81 5.52 -11.40 7.82
C ASN A 81 4.99 -11.37 6.40
N PHE A 82 4.47 -10.21 6.01
CA PHE A 82 3.94 -9.96 4.67
C PHE A 82 3.87 -8.46 4.43
N SER A 83 3.70 -8.09 3.17
CA SER A 83 3.31 -6.74 2.79
C SER A 83 2.03 -6.73 1.96
N ILE A 84 1.30 -5.62 2.05
CA ILE A 84 0.18 -5.30 1.18
C ILE A 84 0.52 -4.00 0.48
N ASN A 85 0.47 -3.98 -0.84
CA ASN A 85 0.63 -2.77 -1.62
C ASN A 85 -0.66 -2.49 -2.36
N GLU A 86 -1.19 -1.30 -2.17
CA GLU A 86 -2.35 -0.79 -2.90
C GLU A 86 -1.92 0.42 -3.73
N ARG A 87 -2.35 0.44 -5.00
CA ARG A 87 -2.11 1.56 -5.92
C ARG A 87 -3.44 2.00 -6.50
N ILE A 88 -3.79 3.26 -6.27
CA ILE A 88 -5.03 3.87 -6.72
C ILE A 88 -4.72 4.95 -7.74
N LYS A 89 -5.42 4.90 -8.86
CA LYS A 89 -5.31 5.83 -9.98
C LYS A 89 -6.51 6.76 -10.00
N PHE A 90 -6.24 8.06 -10.08
CA PHE A 90 -7.26 9.11 -10.15
C PHE A 90 -7.31 9.77 -11.52
N GLN A 91 -8.42 10.44 -11.82
CA GLN A 91 -8.61 11.19 -13.06
C GLN A 91 -7.84 12.51 -13.08
N ASN A 92 -7.63 13.13 -11.92
CA ASN A 92 -7.02 14.44 -11.79
C ASN A 92 -6.18 14.52 -10.49
N GLU A 93 -5.34 15.55 -10.43
CA GLU A 93 -4.44 15.82 -9.30
C GLU A 93 -5.19 16.21 -8.02
N GLU A 94 -6.26 17.01 -8.15
CA GLU A 94 -7.02 17.53 -7.01
C GLU A 94 -7.63 16.41 -6.18
N ASP A 95 -8.25 15.43 -6.83
CA ASP A 95 -8.82 14.24 -6.20
C ASP A 95 -7.75 13.41 -5.49
N MET A 96 -6.61 13.17 -6.15
CA MET A 96 -5.50 12.44 -5.56
C MET A 96 -4.96 13.15 -4.31
N MET A 97 -4.74 14.46 -4.40
CA MET A 97 -4.21 15.26 -3.28
C MET A 97 -5.20 15.36 -2.13
N LYS A 98 -6.51 15.52 -2.42
CA LYS A 98 -7.57 15.51 -1.41
C LYS A 98 -7.53 14.20 -0.62
N GLU A 99 -7.53 13.06 -1.30
CA GLU A 99 -7.49 11.75 -0.64
C GLU A 99 -6.16 11.49 0.08
N TYR A 100 -5.03 11.96 -0.48
CA TYR A 100 -3.73 11.87 0.18
C TYR A 100 -3.73 12.56 1.55
N TYR A 101 -4.13 13.84 1.61
CA TYR A 101 -4.12 14.59 2.86
C TYR A 101 -5.12 14.05 3.87
N LYS A 102 -6.33 13.69 3.41
CA LYS A 102 -7.36 13.08 4.26
C LYS A 102 -6.86 11.76 4.87
N THR A 103 -6.30 10.88 4.05
CA THR A 103 -5.85 9.57 4.51
C THR A 103 -4.62 9.70 5.41
N THR A 104 -3.70 10.59 5.08
CA THR A 104 -2.53 10.90 5.92
C THR A 104 -2.97 11.36 7.30
N ALA A 105 -3.84 12.37 7.39
CA ALA A 105 -4.33 12.88 8.66
C ALA A 105 -5.05 11.80 9.48
N LEU A 106 -5.86 10.96 8.83
CA LEU A 106 -6.55 9.84 9.49
C LEU A 106 -5.57 8.85 10.13
N PHE A 107 -4.46 8.53 9.45
CA PHE A 107 -3.56 7.46 9.90
C PHE A 107 -2.41 7.94 10.80
N GLU A 108 -1.99 9.21 10.71
CA GLU A 108 -0.95 9.78 11.57
C GLU A 108 -1.28 9.62 13.06
N GLU A 109 -2.56 9.75 13.43
CA GLU A 109 -3.06 9.62 14.80
C GLU A 109 -2.79 8.22 15.41
N PHE A 110 -2.63 7.20 14.57
CA PHE A 110 -2.36 5.82 15.02
C PHE A 110 -0.87 5.50 15.12
N GLY A 111 0.00 6.38 14.61
CA GLY A 111 1.44 6.20 14.64
C GLY A 111 2.03 6.54 16.01
N TYR A 112 2.94 5.70 16.51
CA TYR A 112 3.82 6.12 17.63
C TYR A 112 5.02 6.93 17.12
N ARG A 113 5.29 6.86 15.81
CA ARG A 113 6.30 7.64 15.11
C ARG A 113 5.88 7.83 13.66
N VAL A 114 6.07 9.05 13.18
CA VAL A 114 5.79 9.48 11.82
C VAL A 114 7.07 10.03 11.19
N LYS A 115 7.36 9.70 9.93
CA LYS A 115 8.46 10.28 9.15
C LYS A 115 7.94 10.77 7.81
N ASN A 116 8.23 12.02 7.48
CA ASN A 116 7.80 12.63 6.23
C ASN A 116 9.02 12.84 5.34
N SER A 117 8.85 12.66 4.04
CA SER A 117 9.90 12.85 3.05
C SER A 117 9.32 13.34 1.75
N THR A 118 9.97 14.36 1.19
CA THR A 118 9.51 15.08 0.01
C THR A 118 10.64 15.13 -1.00
N VAL A 119 10.33 14.83 -2.26
CA VAL A 119 11.27 14.93 -3.37
C VAL A 119 10.80 16.06 -4.29
N GLN A 120 11.63 17.09 -4.40
CA GLN A 120 11.40 18.24 -5.25
C GLN A 120 12.24 18.16 -6.53
N ASN A 121 11.73 18.70 -7.63
CA ASN A 121 12.49 18.86 -8.87
C ASN A 121 13.41 20.10 -8.81
N GLU A 122 14.18 20.32 -9.88
CA GLU A 122 15.10 21.47 -10.00
C GLU A 122 14.38 22.83 -9.95
N ASN A 123 13.07 22.86 -10.17
CA ASN A 123 12.21 24.05 -10.07
C ASN A 123 11.52 24.18 -8.71
N PHE A 124 11.90 23.38 -7.71
CA PHE A 124 11.28 23.31 -6.37
C PHE A 124 9.81 22.86 -6.37
N GLU A 125 9.30 22.27 -7.46
CA GLU A 125 7.98 21.65 -7.47
C GLU A 125 8.07 20.26 -6.83
N THR A 126 7.11 19.92 -5.97
CA THR A 126 7.05 18.60 -5.32
C THR A 126 6.51 17.58 -6.29
N ASN A 127 7.33 16.59 -6.66
CA ASN A 127 6.92 15.53 -7.59
C ASN A 127 6.45 14.25 -6.87
N PHE A 128 6.91 14.08 -5.63
CA PHE A 128 6.66 12.89 -4.82
C PHE A 128 6.77 13.24 -3.35
N GLU A 129 5.82 12.75 -2.57
CA GLU A 129 5.84 12.84 -1.13
C GLU A 129 5.46 11.48 -0.56
N PHE A 130 6.11 11.08 0.52
CA PHE A 130 5.68 9.93 1.29
C PHE A 130 5.77 10.20 2.78
N ILE A 131 4.85 9.54 3.48
CA ILE A 131 4.81 9.48 4.92
C ILE A 131 4.92 8.02 5.36
N GLU A 132 5.79 7.76 6.32
CA GLU A 132 5.97 6.47 6.97
C GLU A 132 5.43 6.54 8.40
N ILE A 133 4.38 5.75 8.67
CA ILE A 133 3.66 5.70 9.95
C ILE A 133 3.99 4.36 10.62
N LEU A 134 4.77 4.42 11.69
CA LEU A 134 5.12 3.24 12.48
C LEU A 134 4.04 3.03 13.54
N MET A 135 3.40 1.86 13.48
CA MET A 135 2.34 1.45 14.38
C MET A 135 2.81 0.30 15.28
N LYS A 136 2.28 0.27 16.52
CA LYS A 136 2.54 -0.81 17.47
C LYS A 136 1.21 -1.38 17.94
N SER A 137 1.00 -2.69 17.70
CA SER A 137 -0.16 -3.40 18.25
C SER A 137 0.32 -4.67 18.94
N ASN A 138 -0.01 -4.81 20.23
CA ASN A 138 0.19 -6.04 21.01
C ASN A 138 1.52 -6.75 20.73
N SER A 139 2.64 -6.02 20.86
CA SER A 139 4.04 -6.46 20.64
C SER A 139 4.53 -6.63 19.18
N LYS A 140 3.65 -6.60 18.17
CA LYS A 140 4.05 -6.57 16.75
C LYS A 140 4.21 -5.13 16.26
N LYS A 141 5.23 -4.92 15.43
CA LYS A 141 5.47 -3.65 14.74
C LYS A 141 4.89 -3.76 13.34
N SER A 142 4.27 -2.69 12.87
CA SER A 142 3.88 -2.60 11.47
C SER A 142 4.12 -1.20 10.97
N THR A 143 4.30 -1.08 9.67
CA THR A 143 4.55 0.20 9.01
C THR A 143 3.50 0.41 7.95
N LEU A 144 2.91 1.60 7.89
CA LEU A 144 2.11 2.06 6.75
C LEU A 144 2.86 3.20 6.09
N THR A 145 3.13 3.05 4.80
CA THR A 145 3.64 4.12 3.96
C THR A 145 2.53 4.61 3.06
N ILE A 146 2.29 5.92 3.06
CA ILE A 146 1.34 6.58 2.16
C ILE A 146 2.14 7.50 1.25
N SER A 147 1.98 7.38 -0.06
CA SER A 147 2.72 8.23 -1.01
C SER A 147 1.89 8.59 -2.22
N TYR A 148 2.20 9.74 -2.83
CA TYR A 148 1.69 10.09 -4.14
C TYR A 148 2.83 10.43 -5.09
N SER A 149 2.56 10.31 -6.39
CA SER A 149 3.46 10.77 -7.44
C SER A 149 2.69 11.57 -8.47
N ILE A 150 3.19 12.76 -8.77
CA ILE A 150 2.67 13.62 -9.84
C ILE A 150 3.47 13.32 -11.11
N PRO A 151 2.81 12.89 -12.21
CA PRO A 151 3.51 12.62 -13.46
C PRO A 151 4.10 13.92 -14.06
N PRO A 152 5.21 13.84 -14.82
CA PRO A 152 5.76 15.00 -15.53
C PRO A 152 4.72 15.67 -16.42
N LYS A 153 4.80 17.01 -16.55
CA LYS A 153 3.84 17.80 -17.34
C LYS A 153 3.72 17.38 -18.81
N GLU A 154 4.79 16.79 -19.35
CA GLU A 154 4.94 16.34 -20.74
C GLU A 154 4.34 14.95 -21.02
N ASP A 155 3.96 14.20 -19.97
CA ASP A 155 3.33 12.90 -20.14
C ASP A 155 1.89 13.09 -20.68
N GLN A 156 1.60 12.48 -21.84
CA GLN A 156 0.26 12.51 -22.45
C GLN A 156 -0.71 11.54 -21.76
N ASN A 157 -0.19 10.57 -21.00
CA ASN A 157 -0.95 9.60 -20.22
C ASN A 157 -0.87 9.93 -18.72
N LYS A 158 -1.17 11.19 -18.36
CA LYS A 158 -1.14 11.65 -16.96
C LYS A 158 -2.03 10.76 -16.10
N ASP A 159 -1.39 9.92 -15.31
CA ASP A 159 -2.05 9.08 -14.35
C ASP A 159 -1.56 9.50 -12.96
N TYR A 160 -2.48 10.03 -12.17
CA TYR A 160 -2.23 10.47 -10.80
C TYR A 160 -2.38 9.29 -9.86
N PHE A 161 -1.33 8.96 -9.12
CA PHE A 161 -1.30 7.76 -8.29
C PHE A 161 -1.14 8.09 -6.81
N LEU A 162 -1.99 7.45 -6.02
CA LEU A 162 -1.85 7.30 -4.58
C LEU A 162 -1.46 5.86 -4.28
N SER A 163 -0.46 5.65 -3.44
CA SER A 163 0.03 4.32 -3.07
C SER A 163 0.04 4.14 -1.56
N PHE A 164 -0.39 2.97 -1.11
CA PHE A 164 -0.38 2.54 0.27
C PHE A 164 0.43 1.26 0.39
N VAL A 165 1.40 1.23 1.29
CA VAL A 165 2.21 0.04 1.55
C VAL A 165 2.14 -0.28 3.04
N TYR A 166 1.53 -1.40 3.37
CA TYR A 166 1.52 -1.94 4.72
C TYR A 166 2.53 -3.08 4.84
N ILE A 167 3.38 -3.04 5.87
CA ILE A 167 4.35 -4.08 6.19
C ILE A 167 4.06 -4.61 7.60
N ASN A 168 3.84 -5.92 7.70
CA ASN A 168 3.72 -6.65 8.95
C ASN A 168 5.07 -7.27 9.34
N HIS A 169 5.56 -6.99 10.55
CA HIS A 169 6.84 -7.50 11.08
C HIS A 169 6.70 -8.57 12.16
#